data_AF-A0A8T4PZ60-F1
#
_entry.id   AF-A0A8T4PZ60-F1
#
_cell.length_a   1.000
_cell.length_b   1.000
_cell.length_c   1.000
_cell.angle_alpha   90.00
_cell.angle_beta   90.00
_cell.angle_gamma   90.00
#
_symmetry.space_group_name_H-M   'P 1'
#
loop_
_entity.id
_entity.type
_entity.pdbx_description
1 polymer ?
#
loop_
_entity_poly.entity_id
_entity_poly.type
_entity_poly.pdbx_seq_one_letter_code
_entity_poly.pdbx_strand_id
1 'polypeptide(L)'
;MTSNNKSRFYNVFSSVIYNAFIVCLPVLAMNSLFMGTAAISNSITKFENKVAIYMTTEYEFFGGKITIPSRITNSFDYFFTYAPITLAANSRGEKAEWIFDPTKTDVLEGIANNDYQSIVFIGHGDRKSYTAVDENVTARDFYDLYNYDCFVKRKSGSLVKYTCGLGEGHPRELHSIILENYENGAAFDSTVTFIGIAIDAWIQVLYTKE
;
A
#
# COMPACT_ATOMS: atom_id res chain seq x y z
N MET A 1 1.18 -42.09 -17.01
CA MET A 1 1.80 -40.76 -16.79
C MET A 1 3.31 -40.94 -16.83
N THR A 2 3.96 -40.43 -17.88
CA THR A 2 5.35 -40.74 -18.27
C THR A 2 6.38 -39.88 -17.54
N SER A 3 7.61 -40.38 -17.38
CA SER A 3 8.72 -39.78 -16.62
C SER A 3 9.09 -38.34 -17.03
N ASN A 4 8.75 -37.92 -18.25
CA ASN A 4 8.97 -36.56 -18.75
C ASN A 4 8.18 -35.47 -18.03
N ASN A 5 7.04 -35.79 -17.40
CA ASN A 5 6.28 -34.79 -16.64
C ASN A 5 6.88 -34.52 -15.26
N LYS A 6 7.62 -35.49 -14.67
CA LYS A 6 8.28 -35.31 -13.37
C LYS A 6 9.50 -34.40 -13.45
N SER A 7 10.31 -34.51 -14.51
CA SER A 7 11.50 -33.64 -14.68
C SER A 7 11.13 -32.19 -14.99
N ARG A 8 10.10 -31.97 -15.81
CA ARG A 8 9.55 -30.63 -16.06
C ARG A 8 8.97 -30.00 -14.80
N PHE A 9 8.24 -30.76 -14.00
CA PHE A 9 7.72 -30.28 -12.72
C PHE A 9 8.85 -29.91 -11.75
N TYR A 10 9.88 -30.74 -11.61
CA TYR A 10 11.04 -30.46 -10.77
C TYR A 10 11.82 -29.22 -11.22
N ASN A 11 12.02 -29.03 -12.53
CA ASN A 11 12.76 -27.88 -13.04
C ASN A 11 11.98 -26.57 -12.87
N VAL A 12 10.66 -26.57 -13.10
CA VAL A 12 9.81 -25.40 -12.85
C VAL A 12 9.77 -25.10 -11.35
N PHE A 13 9.53 -26.10 -10.51
CA PHE A 13 9.48 -25.93 -9.05
C PHE A 13 10.81 -25.47 -8.46
N SER A 14 11.93 -26.01 -8.94
CA SER A 14 13.29 -25.57 -8.59
C SER A 14 13.54 -24.12 -9.00
N SER A 15 13.14 -23.70 -10.21
CA SER A 15 13.34 -22.32 -10.68
C SER A 15 12.49 -21.31 -9.91
N VAL A 16 11.26 -21.67 -9.55
CA VAL A 16 10.36 -20.82 -8.75
C VAL A 16 10.88 -20.68 -7.32
N ILE A 17 11.34 -21.78 -6.70
CA ILE A 17 11.96 -21.74 -5.39
C ILE A 17 13.26 -20.92 -5.43
N TYR A 18 14.12 -21.12 -6.43
CA TYR A 18 15.39 -20.42 -6.55
C TYR A 18 15.20 -18.91 -6.70
N ASN A 19 14.26 -18.48 -7.56
CA ASN A 19 13.93 -17.07 -7.73
C ASN A 19 13.25 -16.46 -6.49
N ALA A 20 12.39 -17.22 -5.82
CA ALA A 20 11.80 -16.79 -4.55
C ALA A 20 12.88 -16.61 -3.47
N PHE A 21 13.86 -17.50 -3.37
CA PHE A 21 14.94 -17.39 -2.38
C PHE A 21 15.89 -16.22 -2.66
N ILE A 22 16.27 -15.98 -3.91
CA ILE A 22 17.21 -14.91 -4.27
C ILE A 22 16.59 -13.52 -4.07
N VAL A 23 15.29 -13.35 -4.31
CA VAL A 23 14.65 -12.03 -4.19
C VAL A 23 14.08 -11.81 -2.78
N CYS A 24 13.48 -12.82 -2.16
CA CYS A 24 12.86 -12.64 -0.84
C CYS A 24 13.89 -12.49 0.28
N LEU A 25 15.03 -13.21 0.25
CA LEU A 25 16.01 -13.13 1.33
C LEU A 25 16.62 -11.72 1.49
N PRO A 26 17.07 -11.05 0.41
CA PRO A 26 17.54 -9.67 0.51
C PRO A 26 16.47 -8.69 0.99
N VAL A 27 15.24 -8.79 0.46
CA VAL A 27 14.13 -7.91 0.88
C VAL A 27 13.78 -8.14 2.36
N LEU A 28 13.81 -9.38 2.82
CA LEU A 28 13.58 -9.72 4.23
C LEU A 28 14.70 -9.19 5.13
N ALA A 29 15.97 -9.42 4.76
CA ALA A 29 17.13 -8.93 5.50
C ALA A 29 17.15 -7.40 5.57
N MET A 30 16.84 -6.73 4.45
CA MET A 30 16.76 -5.28 4.37
C MET A 30 15.64 -4.75 5.27
N ASN A 31 14.42 -5.31 5.20
CA ASN A 31 13.35 -4.91 6.12
C ASN A 31 13.73 -5.13 7.59
N SER A 32 14.26 -6.30 7.96
CA SER A 32 14.71 -6.56 9.34
C SER A 32 15.73 -5.53 9.84
N LEU A 33 16.66 -5.10 8.99
CA LEU A 33 17.68 -4.12 9.35
C LEU A 33 17.07 -2.71 9.56
N PHE A 34 16.12 -2.32 8.71
CA PHE A 34 15.62 -0.95 8.66
C PHE A 34 14.34 -0.69 9.46
N MET A 35 13.66 -1.73 9.98
CA MET A 35 12.48 -1.58 10.85
C MET A 35 12.76 -0.67 12.05
N GLY A 36 13.89 -0.90 12.74
CA GLY A 36 14.29 -0.09 13.90
C GLY A 36 14.60 1.36 13.50
N THR A 37 15.32 1.55 12.39
CA THR A 37 15.65 2.88 11.86
C THR A 37 14.39 3.65 11.46
N ALA A 38 13.44 3.01 10.78
CA ALA A 38 12.17 3.60 10.41
C ALA A 38 11.38 4.05 11.65
N ALA A 39 11.25 3.17 12.65
CA ALA A 39 10.55 3.48 13.89
C ALA A 39 11.21 4.64 14.67
N ILE A 40 12.53 4.63 14.79
CA ILE A 40 13.29 5.69 15.47
C ILE A 40 13.13 7.01 14.71
N SER A 41 13.41 7.02 13.40
CA SER A 41 13.29 8.19 12.52
C SER A 41 11.91 8.84 12.66
N ASN A 42 10.85 8.04 12.58
CA ASN A 42 9.49 8.51 12.66
C ASN A 42 9.08 9.03 14.06
N SER A 43 9.78 8.61 15.11
CA SER A 43 9.49 9.00 16.50
C SER A 43 10.26 10.24 16.97
N ILE A 44 11.53 10.36 16.58
CA ILE A 44 12.42 11.41 17.11
C ILE A 44 12.43 12.67 16.26
N THR A 45 12.13 12.54 14.97
CA THR A 45 12.17 13.64 14.03
C THR A 45 10.91 14.48 14.16
N LYS A 46 11.05 15.81 14.13
CA LYS A 46 9.91 16.72 14.06
C LYS A 46 9.52 16.88 12.59
N PHE A 47 8.26 16.62 12.30
CA PHE A 47 7.70 16.75 10.97
C PHE A 47 6.60 17.81 10.99
N GLU A 48 6.54 18.62 9.94
CA GLU A 48 5.50 19.64 9.77
C GLU A 48 4.24 19.03 9.15
N ASN A 49 4.42 18.03 8.29
CA ASN A 49 3.34 17.34 7.59
C ASN A 49 3.24 15.88 8.02
N LYS A 50 2.08 15.29 7.80
CA LYS A 50 1.83 13.88 8.05
C LYS A 50 1.35 13.17 6.79
N VAL A 51 1.65 11.87 6.72
CA VAL A 51 1.06 10.93 5.78
C VAL A 51 0.21 9.92 6.54
N ALA A 52 -1.04 9.77 6.14
CA ALA A 52 -1.89 8.69 6.65
C ALA A 52 -1.67 7.44 5.81
N ILE A 53 -1.31 6.34 6.47
CA ILE A 53 -1.05 5.04 5.84
C ILE A 53 -2.13 4.09 6.32
N TYR A 54 -3.09 3.84 5.43
CA TYR A 54 -4.21 2.95 5.67
C TYR A 54 -3.85 1.55 5.21
N MET A 55 -3.93 0.59 6.11
CA MET A 55 -3.63 -0.80 5.83
C MET A 55 -4.83 -1.67 6.23
N THR A 56 -5.57 -2.17 5.23
CA THR A 56 -6.62 -3.16 5.45
C THR A 56 -6.01 -4.54 5.39
N THR A 57 -6.33 -5.33 6.40
CA THR A 57 -5.71 -6.62 6.62
C THR A 57 -6.69 -7.80 6.44
N GLU A 58 -7.88 -7.52 5.92
CA GLU A 58 -8.83 -8.55 5.50
C GLU A 58 -8.42 -9.22 4.20
N TYR A 59 -8.63 -10.53 4.12
CA TYR A 59 -8.28 -11.37 2.97
C TYR A 59 -9.47 -12.30 2.66
N GLU A 60 -10.09 -12.13 1.49
CA GLU A 60 -10.93 -13.18 0.89
C GLU A 60 -10.12 -13.92 -0.18
N PHE A 61 -9.73 -15.16 0.11
CA PHE A 61 -9.02 -16.00 -0.85
C PHE A 61 -10.01 -16.69 -1.78
N PHE A 62 -9.84 -16.48 -3.10
CA PHE A 62 -10.47 -17.19 -4.22
C PHE A 62 -11.17 -18.53 -3.86
N GLY A 63 -12.45 -18.47 -3.48
CA GLY A 63 -13.40 -19.60 -3.50
C GLY A 63 -12.98 -20.93 -2.83
N GLY A 64 -11.94 -20.96 -2.01
CA GLY A 64 -11.36 -22.20 -1.51
C GLY A 64 -10.52 -22.00 -0.24
N LYS A 65 -10.87 -22.75 0.81
CA LYS A 65 -10.29 -22.65 2.16
C LYS A 65 -8.83 -23.13 2.21
N ILE A 66 -7.90 -22.19 2.08
CA ILE A 66 -6.68 -22.23 2.90
C ILE A 66 -6.77 -21.01 3.82
N THR A 67 -7.23 -21.24 5.04
CA THR A 67 -7.29 -20.20 6.07
C THR A 67 -5.88 -20.07 6.68
N ILE A 68 -4.99 -19.32 6.02
CA ILE A 68 -3.89 -18.73 6.77
C ILE A 68 -4.55 -17.72 7.71
N PRO A 69 -4.33 -17.79 9.04
CA PRO A 69 -4.89 -16.80 9.95
C PRO A 69 -4.51 -15.41 9.44
N SER A 70 -5.50 -14.54 9.21
CA SER A 70 -5.29 -13.19 8.68
C SER A 70 -4.13 -12.50 9.40
N ARG A 71 -4.08 -12.59 10.74
CA ARG A 71 -2.98 -12.07 11.56
C ARG A 71 -1.56 -12.41 11.07
N ILE A 72 -1.34 -13.58 10.46
CA ILE A 72 -0.04 -13.99 9.92
C ILE A 72 0.27 -13.31 8.59
N THR A 73 -0.65 -13.32 7.62
CA THR A 73 -0.47 -12.59 6.33
C THR A 73 -0.34 -11.09 6.56
N ASN A 74 -1.06 -10.57 7.54
CA ASN A 74 -1.08 -9.16 7.91
C ASN A 74 0.26 -8.74 8.53
N SER A 75 0.87 -9.64 9.31
CA SER A 75 2.24 -9.46 9.80
C SER A 75 3.26 -9.47 8.67
N PHE A 76 3.02 -10.20 7.58
CA PHE A 76 3.91 -10.24 6.42
C PHE A 76 3.82 -8.96 5.59
N ASP A 77 2.62 -8.54 5.18
CA ASP A 77 2.44 -7.31 4.40
C ASP A 77 2.96 -6.11 5.18
N TYR A 78 2.67 -6.04 6.49
CA TYR A 78 3.21 -5.01 7.37
C TYR A 78 4.73 -5.07 7.45
N PHE A 79 5.31 -6.25 7.71
CA PHE A 79 6.76 -6.40 7.81
C PHE A 79 7.49 -5.95 6.54
N PHE A 80 6.92 -6.22 5.37
CA PHE A 80 7.55 -5.88 4.10
C PHE A 80 7.34 -4.43 3.66
N THR A 81 6.31 -3.77 4.17
CA THR A 81 5.95 -2.40 3.77
C THR A 81 6.32 -1.34 4.81
N TYR A 82 6.40 -1.71 6.09
CA TYR A 82 6.56 -0.75 7.17
C TYR A 82 7.81 0.11 7.02
N ALA A 83 8.98 -0.54 6.96
CA ALA A 83 10.25 0.15 6.89
C ALA A 83 10.35 1.02 5.62
N PRO A 84 10.11 0.51 4.40
CA PRO A 84 10.27 1.33 3.20
C PRO A 84 9.27 2.49 3.13
N ILE A 85 7.98 2.26 3.42
CA ILE A 85 6.98 3.33 3.32
C ILE A 85 7.23 4.41 4.38
N THR A 86 7.59 4.01 5.60
CA THR A 86 7.91 4.96 6.68
C THR A 86 9.17 5.78 6.34
N LEU A 87 10.23 5.14 5.84
CA LEU A 87 11.45 5.85 5.45
C LEU A 87 11.20 6.77 4.25
N ALA A 88 10.42 6.34 3.26
CA ALA A 88 10.05 7.18 2.12
C ALA A 88 9.29 8.43 2.58
N ALA A 89 8.30 8.27 3.47
CA ALA A 89 7.59 9.38 4.09
C ALA A 89 8.53 10.33 4.86
N ASN A 90 9.35 9.78 5.75
CA ASN A 90 10.28 10.59 6.53
C ASN A 90 11.29 11.34 5.66
N SER A 91 11.74 10.72 4.56
CA SER A 91 12.65 11.37 3.60
C SER A 91 12.03 12.56 2.88
N ARG A 92 10.69 12.59 2.76
CA ARG A 92 9.91 13.73 2.26
C ARG A 92 9.54 14.74 3.35
N GLY A 93 10.05 14.59 4.58
CA GLY A 93 9.71 15.45 5.70
C GLY A 93 8.30 15.19 6.27
N GLU A 94 7.75 14.00 6.04
CA GLU A 94 6.42 13.61 6.54
C GLU A 94 6.52 12.61 7.69
N LYS A 95 5.66 12.77 8.69
CA LYS A 95 5.45 11.74 9.71
C LYS A 95 4.52 10.66 9.17
N ALA A 96 4.96 9.41 9.22
CA ALA A 96 4.13 8.25 8.90
C ALA A 96 3.19 7.91 10.07
N GLU A 97 1.88 7.99 9.85
CA GLU A 97 0.86 7.53 10.81
C GLU A 97 0.11 6.34 10.22
N TRP A 98 0.34 5.16 10.82
CA TRP A 98 -0.22 3.89 10.38
C TRP A 98 -1.58 3.64 11.03
N ILE A 99 -2.58 3.38 10.20
CA ILE A 99 -3.97 3.11 10.59
C ILE A 99 -4.32 1.72 10.07
N PHE A 100 -4.43 0.78 11.00
CA PHE A 100 -4.70 -0.63 10.69
C PHE A 100 -6.18 -0.92 10.74
N ASP A 101 -6.64 -1.72 9.78
CA ASP A 101 -8.02 -2.16 9.69
C ASP A 101 -9.02 -0.99 9.77
N PRO A 102 -8.81 0.08 8.99
CA PRO A 102 -9.67 1.24 9.04
C PRO A 102 -11.07 0.89 8.57
N THR A 103 -12.08 1.47 9.22
CA THR A 103 -13.43 1.59 8.65
C THR A 103 -13.45 2.65 7.56
N LYS A 104 -14.49 2.67 6.73
CA LYS A 104 -14.69 3.75 5.76
C LYS A 104 -14.72 5.12 6.41
N THR A 105 -15.33 5.22 7.60
CA THR A 105 -15.36 6.47 8.37
C THR A 105 -13.95 6.92 8.73
N ASP A 106 -13.08 6.03 9.21
CA ASP A 106 -11.69 6.36 9.54
C ASP A 106 -10.91 6.89 8.32
N VAL A 107 -11.15 6.31 7.14
CA VAL A 107 -10.56 6.79 5.89
C VAL A 107 -11.07 8.18 5.53
N LEU A 108 -12.39 8.38 5.55
CA LEU A 108 -12.98 9.67 5.19
C LEU A 108 -12.58 10.79 6.17
N GLU A 109 -12.54 10.50 7.47
CA GLU A 109 -12.11 11.46 8.50
C GLU A 109 -10.64 11.85 8.33
N GLY A 110 -9.75 10.90 8.04
CA GLY A 110 -8.36 11.27 7.77
C GLY A 110 -8.18 11.98 6.42
N ILE A 111 -8.98 11.68 5.40
CA ILE A 111 -9.00 12.50 4.18
C ILE A 111 -9.52 13.91 4.47
N ALA A 112 -10.47 14.09 5.38
CA ALA A 112 -10.91 15.41 5.84
C ALA A 112 -9.85 16.14 6.68
N ASN A 113 -8.98 15.41 7.37
CA ASN A 113 -7.96 15.98 8.23
C ASN A 113 -6.86 16.69 7.43
N ASN A 114 -6.74 18.01 7.61
CA ASN A 114 -5.76 18.86 6.93
C ASN A 114 -4.32 18.66 7.42
N ASP A 115 -4.07 17.91 8.50
CA ASP A 115 -2.71 17.54 8.90
C ASP A 115 -2.12 16.47 7.97
N TYR A 116 -2.97 15.64 7.35
CA TYR A 116 -2.55 14.64 6.38
C TYR A 116 -2.52 15.25 4.99
N GLN A 117 -1.32 15.44 4.44
CA GLN A 117 -1.09 15.98 3.10
C GLN A 117 -0.75 14.92 2.07
N SER A 118 -0.30 13.74 2.51
CA SER A 118 -0.14 12.55 1.68
C SER A 118 -0.95 11.40 2.23
N ILE A 119 -1.29 10.44 1.37
CA ILE A 119 -2.08 9.27 1.70
C ILE A 119 -1.45 8.04 1.07
N VAL A 120 -1.44 6.93 1.81
CA VAL A 120 -1.03 5.62 1.31
C VAL A 120 -2.13 4.61 1.60
N PHE A 121 -2.54 3.85 0.59
CA PHE A 121 -3.47 2.73 0.73
C PHE A 121 -2.73 1.41 0.52
N ILE A 122 -2.87 0.46 1.44
CA ILE A 122 -2.27 -0.88 1.40
C ILE A 122 -3.38 -1.91 1.63
N GLY A 123 -3.50 -2.88 0.73
CA GLY A 123 -4.48 -3.97 0.85
C GLY A 123 -5.31 -4.13 -0.43
N HIS A 124 -6.63 -4.31 -0.27
CA HIS A 124 -7.53 -4.54 -1.40
C HIS A 124 -8.15 -3.24 -1.93
N GLY A 125 -8.55 -3.30 -3.20
CA GLY A 125 -9.15 -2.20 -3.92
C GLY A 125 -8.95 -2.35 -5.43
N ASP A 126 -9.44 -1.36 -6.16
CA ASP A 126 -9.23 -1.19 -7.60
C ASP A 126 -8.74 0.24 -7.89
N ARG A 127 -8.69 0.70 -9.14
CA ARG A 127 -8.27 2.09 -9.47
C ARG A 127 -9.13 3.19 -8.82
N LYS A 128 -10.41 2.90 -8.56
CA LYS A 128 -11.47 3.82 -8.15
C LYS A 128 -11.93 3.61 -6.71
N SER A 129 -11.38 2.61 -6.02
CA SER A 129 -11.76 2.26 -4.65
C SER A 129 -10.59 1.82 -3.77
N TYR A 130 -10.84 1.82 -2.48
CA TYR A 130 -10.04 1.17 -1.44
C TYR A 130 -11.01 0.37 -0.55
N THR A 131 -10.68 -0.86 -0.22
CA THR A 131 -11.53 -1.71 0.64
C THR A 131 -11.14 -1.48 2.10
N ALA A 132 -12.00 -0.78 2.84
CA ALA A 132 -11.94 -0.72 4.30
C ALA A 132 -12.53 -2.01 4.90
N VAL A 133 -12.47 -2.20 6.22
CA VAL A 133 -12.94 -3.45 6.86
C VAL A 133 -14.45 -3.63 6.88
N ASP A 134 -15.20 -2.55 6.71
CA ASP A 134 -16.66 -2.55 6.75
C ASP A 134 -17.28 -2.38 5.36
N GLU A 135 -16.70 -1.53 4.51
CA GLU A 135 -17.15 -1.34 3.13
C GLU A 135 -16.07 -0.70 2.23
N ASN A 136 -16.39 -0.56 0.93
CA ASN A 136 -15.48 0.12 0.00
C ASN A 136 -15.58 1.65 0.16
N VAL A 137 -14.43 2.30 0.18
CA VAL A 137 -14.26 3.74 0.01
C VAL A 137 -14.07 4.02 -1.48
N THR A 138 -14.96 4.81 -2.07
CA THR A 138 -15.04 5.02 -3.52
C THR A 138 -14.86 6.48 -3.90
N ALA A 139 -14.63 6.72 -5.19
CA ALA A 139 -14.68 8.05 -5.79
C ALA A 139 -15.92 8.87 -5.37
N ARG A 140 -17.10 8.23 -5.24
CA ARG A 140 -18.34 8.91 -4.86
C ARG A 140 -18.27 9.47 -3.44
N ASP A 141 -17.71 8.72 -2.51
CA ASP A 141 -17.60 9.14 -1.11
C ASP A 141 -16.72 10.40 -0.98
N PHE A 142 -15.65 10.48 -1.77
CA PHE A 142 -14.82 11.69 -1.84
C PHE A 142 -15.54 12.86 -2.51
N TYR A 143 -16.31 12.62 -3.57
CA TYR A 143 -17.14 13.67 -4.16
C TYR A 143 -18.14 14.24 -3.15
N ASP A 144 -18.80 13.38 -2.38
CA ASP A 144 -19.72 13.81 -1.34
C ASP A 144 -18.96 14.60 -0.26
N LEU A 145 -17.81 14.11 0.20
CA LEU A 145 -16.97 14.82 1.16
C LEU A 145 -16.59 16.25 0.71
N TYR A 146 -16.12 16.41 -0.52
CA TYR A 146 -15.71 17.74 -1.05
C TYR A 146 -16.88 18.67 -1.40
N ASN A 147 -18.05 18.14 -1.71
CA ASN A 147 -19.21 18.97 -2.07
C ASN A 147 -20.06 19.39 -0.86
N TYR A 148 -20.04 18.62 0.22
CA TYR A 148 -20.83 18.91 1.42
C TYR A 148 -20.03 19.59 2.54
N ASP A 149 -18.70 19.50 2.52
CA ASP A 149 -17.84 20.17 3.50
C ASP A 149 -16.84 21.12 2.81
N CYS A 150 -17.11 22.42 2.89
CA CYS A 150 -16.27 23.47 2.28
C CYS A 150 -14.90 23.65 2.96
N PHE A 151 -14.65 22.99 4.09
CA PHE A 151 -13.37 23.04 4.79
C PHE A 151 -12.42 21.91 4.40
N VAL A 152 -12.92 20.88 3.69
CA VAL A 152 -12.09 19.77 3.23
C VAL A 152 -11.35 20.19 1.96
N LYS A 153 -10.03 20.31 2.09
CA LYS A 153 -9.16 20.63 0.96
C LYS A 153 -8.64 19.35 0.31
N ARG A 154 -8.42 19.44 -1.00
CA ARG A 154 -7.64 18.43 -1.70
C ARG A 154 -6.22 18.40 -1.15
N LYS A 155 -5.57 17.27 -1.31
CA LYS A 155 -4.25 16.99 -0.75
C LYS A 155 -3.17 17.52 -1.67
N SER A 156 -2.22 18.27 -1.12
CA SER A 156 -1.11 18.86 -1.88
C SER A 156 0.06 17.90 -2.08
N GLY A 157 0.15 16.85 -1.26
CA GLY A 157 1.20 15.83 -1.31
C GLY A 157 0.93 14.75 -2.36
N SER A 158 1.01 13.50 -1.94
CA SER A 158 0.96 12.32 -2.82
C SER A 158 -0.12 11.32 -2.42
N LEU A 159 -0.57 10.52 -3.39
CA LEU A 159 -1.40 9.35 -3.14
C LEU A 159 -0.71 8.12 -3.71
N VAL A 160 -0.33 7.17 -2.85
CA VAL A 160 0.25 5.89 -3.30
C VAL A 160 -0.69 4.76 -2.96
N LYS A 161 -1.02 3.93 -3.96
CA LYS A 161 -1.90 2.77 -3.81
C LYS A 161 -1.14 1.48 -4.04
N TYR A 162 -0.89 0.76 -2.95
CA TYR A 162 -0.46 -0.63 -2.94
C TYR A 162 -1.68 -1.55 -2.93
N THR A 163 -2.60 -1.34 -3.88
CA THR A 163 -3.81 -2.14 -4.10
C THR A 163 -3.79 -2.73 -5.51
N CYS A 164 -4.68 -3.69 -5.78
CA CYS A 164 -4.87 -4.18 -7.15
C CYS A 164 -5.33 -3.06 -8.09
N GLY A 165 -4.86 -3.09 -9.34
CA GLY A 165 -5.17 -2.11 -10.39
C GLY A 165 -6.30 -2.49 -11.35
N LEU A 166 -7.05 -3.56 -11.05
CA LEU A 166 -8.04 -4.12 -11.97
C LEU A 166 -9.16 -3.11 -12.29
N GLY A 167 -9.42 -2.84 -13.57
CA GLY A 167 -10.49 -1.93 -14.03
C GLY A 167 -10.01 -0.95 -15.11
N GLU A 168 -10.90 -0.55 -16.03
CA GLU A 168 -10.59 0.45 -17.07
C GLU A 168 -10.32 1.84 -16.46
N GLY A 169 -9.21 2.46 -16.89
CA GLY A 169 -8.69 3.76 -16.43
C GLY A 169 -9.37 4.97 -17.06
N HIS A 170 -9.40 6.07 -16.28
CA HIS A 170 -10.09 7.39 -16.44
C HIS A 170 -11.53 7.43 -17.05
N PRO A 171 -12.44 8.31 -16.55
CA PRO A 171 -12.27 9.36 -15.54
C PRO A 171 -12.98 9.02 -14.23
N ARG A 172 -12.24 8.67 -13.15
CA ARG A 172 -12.70 8.56 -11.73
C ARG A 172 -11.65 7.91 -10.81
N GLU A 173 -10.36 7.99 -11.15
CA GLU A 173 -9.31 7.41 -10.30
C GLU A 173 -9.16 8.22 -9.01
N LEU A 174 -8.88 7.55 -7.89
CA LEU A 174 -8.89 8.20 -6.58
C LEU A 174 -7.92 9.39 -6.49
N HIS A 175 -6.73 9.30 -7.10
CA HIS A 175 -5.76 10.40 -7.07
C HIS A 175 -6.32 11.67 -7.74
N SER A 176 -7.20 11.53 -8.74
CA SER A 176 -7.71 12.69 -9.50
C SER A 176 -8.77 13.48 -8.73
N ILE A 177 -9.31 12.86 -7.67
CA ILE A 177 -10.32 13.42 -6.79
C ILE A 177 -9.66 13.93 -5.51
N ILE A 178 -8.74 13.15 -4.94
CA ILE A 178 -8.10 13.44 -3.65
C ILE A 178 -6.99 14.51 -3.79
N LEU A 179 -6.20 14.49 -4.87
CA LEU A 179 -5.03 15.35 -5.00
C LEU A 179 -5.35 16.69 -5.72
N GLU A 180 -4.61 17.72 -5.35
CA GLU A 180 -4.56 18.98 -6.10
C GLU A 180 -3.85 18.78 -7.45
N ASN A 181 -2.68 18.12 -7.43
CA ASN A 181 -1.98 17.64 -8.62
C ASN A 181 -2.14 16.12 -8.76
N TYR A 182 -2.95 15.68 -9.72
CA TYR A 182 -3.22 14.25 -9.94
C TYR A 182 -1.98 13.46 -10.37
N GLU A 183 -0.96 14.12 -10.92
CA GLU A 183 0.31 13.48 -11.34
C GLU A 183 1.15 12.97 -10.16
N ASN A 184 0.84 13.43 -8.94
CA ASN A 184 1.46 12.93 -7.70
C ASN A 184 0.80 11.62 -7.21
N GLY A 185 -0.09 11.03 -8.01
CA GLY A 185 -0.72 9.74 -7.75
C GLY A 185 0.06 8.58 -8.35
N ALA A 186 0.27 7.51 -7.56
CA ALA A 186 0.83 6.25 -8.02
C ALA A 186 -0.09 5.09 -7.64
N ALA A 187 -0.34 4.17 -8.57
CA ALA A 187 -1.12 2.95 -8.35
C ALA A 187 -0.63 1.85 -9.29
N PHE A 188 -0.83 0.59 -8.91
CA PHE A 188 -0.60 -0.52 -9.83
C PHE A 188 -1.67 -0.56 -10.92
N ASP A 189 -1.28 -0.95 -12.12
CA ASP A 189 -2.21 -1.11 -13.25
C ASP A 189 -2.82 -2.52 -13.34
N SER A 190 -2.30 -3.48 -12.58
CA SER A 190 -2.66 -4.90 -12.62
C SER A 190 -2.82 -5.47 -11.21
N THR A 191 -3.16 -6.77 -11.12
CA THR A 191 -2.99 -7.51 -9.86
C THR A 191 -1.53 -7.41 -9.42
N VAL A 192 -1.31 -7.14 -8.14
CA VAL A 192 0.02 -7.00 -7.54
C VAL A 192 0.23 -8.10 -6.49
N THR A 193 1.47 -8.55 -6.35
CA THR A 193 1.88 -9.48 -5.28
C THR A 193 2.52 -8.71 -4.14
N PHE A 194 2.53 -9.26 -2.93
CA PHE A 194 3.19 -8.62 -1.78
C PHE A 194 4.68 -8.31 -2.04
N ILE A 195 5.40 -9.15 -2.80
CA ILE A 195 6.80 -8.89 -3.19
C ILE A 195 6.88 -7.65 -4.09
N GLY A 196 5.94 -7.52 -5.05
CA GLY A 196 5.86 -6.35 -5.92
C GLY A 196 5.63 -5.06 -5.13
N ILE A 197 4.73 -5.10 -4.14
CA ILE A 197 4.49 -4.00 -3.20
C ILE A 197 5.77 -3.64 -2.44
N ALA A 198 6.47 -4.63 -1.88
CA ALA A 198 7.68 -4.42 -1.10
C ALA A 198 8.81 -3.79 -1.93
N ILE A 199 9.03 -4.29 -3.15
CA ILE A 199 10.04 -3.77 -4.07
C ILE A 199 9.71 -2.33 -4.46
N ASP A 200 8.47 -2.04 -4.85
CA ASP A 200 8.05 -0.69 -5.22
C ASP A 200 8.23 0.30 -4.06
N ALA A 201 7.83 -0.10 -2.84
CA ALA A 201 8.04 0.72 -1.66
C ALA A 201 9.53 1.05 -1.42
N TRP A 202 10.43 0.08 -1.61
CA TRP A 202 11.88 0.32 -1.53
C TRP A 202 12.41 1.20 -2.67
N ILE A 203 11.88 1.07 -3.88
CA ILE A 203 12.21 1.97 -5.00
C ILE A 203 11.85 3.42 -4.63
N GLN A 204 10.72 3.65 -3.97
CA GLN A 204 10.33 5.00 -3.52
C GLN A 204 11.29 5.60 -2.48
N VAL A 205 11.94 4.78 -1.65
CA VAL A 205 13.00 5.24 -0.74
C VAL A 205 14.26 5.64 -1.50
N LEU A 206 14.62 4.86 -2.53
CA LEU A 206 15.87 5.03 -3.27
C LEU A 206 15.81 6.13 -4.34
N TYR A 207 14.61 6.41 -4.86
CA TYR A 207 14.38 7.33 -5.97
C TYR A 207 13.37 8.41 -5.62
N THR A 208 13.45 8.96 -4.40
CA THR A 208 12.73 10.19 -4.06
C THR A 208 13.11 11.25 -5.09
N LYS A 209 12.15 11.63 -5.95
CA LYS A 209 12.32 12.75 -6.87
C LYS A 209 12.52 14.00 -6.02
N GLU A 210 13.70 14.61 -6.14
CA GLU A 210 13.97 15.97 -5.67
C GLU A 210 13.06 17.00 -6.37
#